data_AF-A0A933I0B4-F1
#
_entry.id   AF-A0A933I0B4-F1
#
_cell.length_a   1.000
_cell.length_b   1.000
_cell.length_c   1.000
_cell.angle_alpha   90.00
_cell.angle_beta   90.00
_cell.angle_gamma   90.00
#
_symmetry.space_group_name_H-M   'P 1'
#
loop_
_entity.id
_entity.type
_entity.pdbx_description
1 polymer ?
#
loop_
_entity_poly.entity_id
_entity_poly.type
_entity_poly.pdbx_seq_one_letter_code
_entity_poly.pdbx_strand_id
1 'polypeptide(L)'
;MKKKFIIILICFLSLVVFCVVRDFVIKNIITVVVTNVTGAPTNVGGFSLSVIRQSVKITNFKMYSPEGFPRDIMIDIPLMRVSCDLPSILKGKIYLKELVLDLREMGLVKNKEGKLNVDSLKISQAKGEVKKSTKQMPIQIDLVQLNIGRVVNKDYSAQGGPVIKVYDVGVKKTYKNISSIQQLIALIIAESLKAAGIRGLGIYGVSMLTGVAALPVAAAFTFGGKDYAQQDYSISWDRAYDVGLAVLKESGRIGNENKATGVISADVGGVQVTFKLQKISNNSTRVTVSARKFILPQPEVAAGVMYRISEKLK
;
A
#
# COMPACT_ATOMS: atom_id res chain seq x y z
N MET A 1 -50.95 27.07 -2.60
CA MET A 1 -50.24 25.78 -2.84
C MET A 1 -48.83 25.96 -3.42
N LYS A 2 -48.62 26.77 -4.47
CA LYS A 2 -47.30 27.01 -5.09
C LYS A 2 -46.18 27.44 -4.11
N LYS A 3 -46.44 28.36 -3.18
CA LYS A 3 -45.45 28.82 -2.18
C LYS A 3 -44.98 27.70 -1.22
N LYS A 4 -45.88 26.81 -0.79
CA LYS A 4 -45.54 25.68 0.10
C LYS A 4 -44.68 24.63 -0.64
N PHE A 5 -44.98 24.38 -1.92
CA PHE A 5 -44.18 23.48 -2.77
C PHE A 5 -42.76 24.03 -2.98
N ILE A 6 -42.62 25.33 -3.24
CA ILE A 6 -41.31 25.98 -3.38
C ILE A 6 -40.48 25.86 -2.09
N ILE A 7 -41.08 26.07 -0.92
CA ILE A 7 -40.38 25.93 0.37
C ILE A 7 -39.90 24.49 0.58
N ILE A 8 -40.76 23.50 0.32
CA ILE A 8 -40.39 22.07 0.44
C ILE A 8 -39.25 21.73 -0.52
N LEU A 9 -39.31 22.22 -1.77
CA LEU A 9 -38.26 22.01 -2.76
C LEU A 9 -36.93 22.63 -2.32
N ILE A 10 -36.93 23.85 -1.80
CA ILE A 10 -35.73 24.52 -1.29
C ILE A 10 -35.15 23.76 -0.09
N CYS A 11 -35.98 23.32 0.85
CA CYS A 11 -35.55 22.50 1.99
C CYS A 11 -34.96 21.16 1.56
N PHE A 12 -35.55 20.51 0.55
CA PHE A 12 -35.00 19.27 0.01
C PHE A 12 -33.66 19.50 -0.68
N LEU A 13 -33.56 20.53 -1.51
CA LEU A 13 -32.33 20.86 -2.23
C LEU A 13 -31.20 21.24 -1.26
N SER A 14 -31.50 22.01 -0.21
CA SER A 14 -30.53 22.39 0.81
C SER A 14 -30.02 21.18 1.61
N LEU A 15 -30.91 20.22 1.93
CA LEU A 15 -30.52 18.97 2.59
C LEU A 15 -29.59 18.13 1.72
N VAL A 16 -29.87 18.03 0.41
CA VAL A 16 -28.99 17.32 -0.55
C VAL A 16 -27.62 17.98 -0.61
N VAL A 17 -27.55 19.30 -0.73
CA VAL A 17 -26.29 20.06 -0.75
C VAL A 17 -25.52 19.84 0.56
N PHE A 18 -26.20 19.90 1.71
CA PHE A 18 -25.57 19.66 3.02
C PHE A 18 -24.94 18.27 3.12
N CYS A 19 -25.63 17.23 2.65
CA CYS A 19 -25.10 15.87 2.65
C CYS A 19 -23.79 15.75 1.86
N VAL A 20 -23.71 16.38 0.68
CA VAL A 20 -22.51 16.35 -0.17
C VAL A 20 -21.36 17.16 0.45
N VAL A 21 -21.65 18.37 0.91
CA VAL A 21 -20.64 19.26 1.52
C VAL A 21 -20.03 18.64 2.77
N ARG A 22 -20.84 17.99 3.62
CA ARG A 22 -20.36 17.32 4.83
C ARG A 22 -19.29 16.26 4.50
N ASP A 23 -19.56 15.41 3.52
CA ASP A 23 -18.65 14.32 3.15
C ASP A 23 -17.33 14.86 2.58
N PHE A 24 -17.38 15.96 1.82
CA PHE A 24 -16.18 16.66 1.35
C PHE A 24 -15.35 17.26 2.50
N VAL A 25 -16.00 17.91 3.47
CA VAL A 25 -15.32 18.50 4.64
C VAL A 25 -14.65 17.40 5.48
N ILE A 26 -15.36 16.31 5.79
CA ILE A 26 -14.82 15.23 6.61
C ILE A 26 -13.64 14.55 5.90
N LYS A 27 -13.73 14.32 4.59
CA LYS A 27 -12.62 13.80 3.78
C LYS A 27 -11.34 14.62 3.97
N ASN A 28 -11.44 15.95 3.89
CA ASN A 28 -10.29 16.83 4.04
C ASN A 28 -9.73 16.80 5.47
N ILE A 29 -10.60 16.76 6.49
CA ILE A 29 -10.16 16.62 7.89
C ILE A 29 -9.39 15.32 8.10
N ILE A 30 -9.90 14.18 7.61
CA ILE A 30 -9.21 12.89 7.70
C ILE A 30 -7.82 13.00 7.06
N THR A 31 -7.74 13.59 5.87
CA THR A 31 -6.48 13.76 5.14
C THR A 31 -5.45 14.57 5.96
N VAL A 32 -5.88 15.68 6.55
CA VAL A 32 -5.03 16.54 7.38
C VAL A 32 -4.60 15.83 8.67
N VAL A 33 -5.54 15.20 9.38
CA VAL A 33 -5.25 14.51 10.64
C VAL A 33 -4.25 13.38 10.42
N VAL A 34 -4.47 12.52 9.43
CA VAL A 34 -3.57 11.40 9.14
C VAL A 34 -2.20 11.91 8.70
N THR A 35 -2.14 12.93 7.85
CA THR A 35 -0.87 13.53 7.41
C THR A 35 -0.08 14.09 8.60
N ASN A 36 -0.74 14.79 9.51
CA ASN A 36 -0.10 15.37 10.69
C ASN A 36 0.36 14.31 11.69
N VAL A 37 -0.45 13.27 11.93
CA VAL A 37 -0.11 12.18 12.88
C VAL A 37 1.03 11.31 12.35
N THR A 38 1.08 11.05 11.05
CA THR A 38 2.10 10.18 10.45
C THR A 38 3.35 10.93 10.02
N GLY A 39 3.24 12.24 9.75
CA GLY A 39 4.27 13.00 9.05
C GLY A 39 4.40 12.64 7.57
N ALA A 40 3.45 11.87 7.02
CA ALA A 40 3.49 11.36 5.66
C ALA A 40 2.31 11.91 4.83
N PRO A 41 2.54 12.41 3.60
CA PRO A 41 1.49 12.95 2.76
C PRO A 41 0.39 11.90 2.51
N THR A 42 -0.86 12.27 2.79
CA THR A 42 -2.01 11.38 2.60
C THR A 42 -2.99 11.97 1.60
N ASN A 43 -3.73 11.12 0.90
CA ASN A 43 -4.84 11.49 0.05
C ASN A 43 -6.01 10.51 0.28
N VAL A 44 -7.22 11.04 0.38
CA VAL A 44 -8.46 10.27 0.46
C VAL A 44 -9.26 10.54 -0.81
N GLY A 45 -9.47 9.54 -1.66
CA GLY A 45 -10.26 9.74 -2.89
C GLY A 45 -11.71 10.08 -2.62
N GLY A 46 -12.41 9.24 -1.85
CA GLY A 46 -13.81 9.43 -1.50
C GLY A 46 -14.12 9.11 -0.04
N PHE A 47 -15.15 9.76 0.49
CA PHE A 47 -15.71 9.54 1.81
C PHE A 47 -17.24 9.52 1.69
N SER A 48 -17.89 8.61 2.39
CA SER A 48 -19.34 8.59 2.52
C SER A 48 -19.72 8.12 3.92
N LEU A 49 -20.58 8.88 4.60
CA LEU A 49 -21.14 8.50 5.90
C LEU A 49 -22.65 8.28 5.78
N SER A 50 -23.06 7.04 6.03
CA SER A 50 -24.46 6.62 6.11
C SER A 50 -24.95 6.75 7.55
N VAL A 51 -25.71 7.80 7.85
CA VAL A 51 -26.24 8.07 9.20
C VAL A 51 -27.17 6.94 9.66
N ILE A 52 -28.06 6.49 8.78
CA ILE A 52 -29.05 5.44 9.06
C ILE A 52 -28.37 4.10 9.37
N ARG A 53 -27.33 3.75 8.59
CA ARG A 53 -26.59 2.48 8.76
C ARG A 53 -25.44 2.58 9.77
N GLN A 54 -25.21 3.76 10.35
CA GLN A 54 -24.08 4.07 11.21
C GLN A 54 -22.74 3.58 10.63
N SER A 55 -22.52 3.79 9.33
CA SER A 55 -21.35 3.26 8.64
C SER A 55 -20.65 4.32 7.79
N VAL A 56 -19.34 4.17 7.69
CA VAL A 56 -18.47 5.01 6.87
C VAL A 56 -17.80 4.15 5.81
N LYS A 57 -17.76 4.68 4.59
CA LYS A 57 -17.00 4.12 3.47
C LYS A 57 -15.95 5.13 3.04
N ILE A 58 -14.71 4.69 2.97
CA ILE A 58 -13.59 5.49 2.45
C ILE A 58 -13.03 4.77 1.24
N THR A 59 -12.82 5.49 0.13
CA THR A 59 -12.31 4.91 -1.12
C THR A 59 -11.03 5.58 -1.56
N ASN A 60 -10.15 4.79 -2.18
CA ASN A 60 -8.86 5.24 -2.71
C ASN A 60 -8.05 6.03 -1.67
N PHE A 61 -7.89 5.48 -0.47
CA PHE A 61 -6.99 6.03 0.52
C PHE A 61 -5.56 5.69 0.11
N LYS A 62 -4.72 6.72 -0.01
CA LYS A 62 -3.31 6.57 -0.35
C LYS A 62 -2.47 7.37 0.64
N MET A 63 -1.43 6.75 1.16
CA MET A 63 -0.36 7.45 1.89
C MET A 63 0.93 7.29 1.10
N TYR A 64 1.66 8.39 0.95
CA TYR A 64 2.93 8.43 0.24
C TYR A 64 4.09 8.40 1.24
N SER A 65 5.27 8.06 0.75
CA SER A 65 6.47 8.10 1.57
C SER A 65 6.69 9.51 2.19
N PRO A 66 7.17 9.57 3.45
CA PRO A 66 7.50 10.84 4.09
C PRO A 66 8.71 11.51 3.43
N GLU A 67 9.04 12.72 3.88
CA GLU A 67 10.24 13.45 3.45
C GLU A 67 11.52 12.62 3.66
N GLY A 68 12.50 12.77 2.77
CA GLY A 68 13.74 11.96 2.76
C GLY A 68 13.65 10.67 1.93
N PHE A 69 12.51 10.44 1.25
CA PHE A 69 12.28 9.30 0.36
C PHE A 69 11.73 9.76 -0.99
N PRO A 70 11.93 8.98 -2.07
CA PRO A 70 11.21 9.17 -3.32
C PRO A 70 9.69 9.23 -3.08
N ARG A 71 8.99 10.07 -3.86
CA ARG A 71 7.53 10.25 -3.76
C ARG A 71 6.78 9.04 -4.31
N ASP A 72 6.84 7.96 -3.56
CA ASP A 72 6.24 6.66 -3.85
C ASP A 72 5.03 6.40 -2.94
N ILE A 73 4.16 5.48 -3.36
CA ILE A 73 3.07 4.98 -2.52
C ILE A 73 3.67 4.15 -1.39
N MET A 74 3.29 4.46 -0.15
CA MET A 74 3.60 3.70 1.04
C MET A 74 2.42 2.82 1.48
N ILE A 75 1.19 3.32 1.37
CA ILE A 75 -0.04 2.53 1.63
C ILE A 75 -1.06 2.84 0.53
N ASP A 76 -1.59 1.81 -0.12
CA ASP A 76 -2.76 1.89 -1.02
C ASP A 76 -3.90 1.02 -0.46
N ILE A 77 -4.95 1.69 0.01
CA ILE A 77 -6.19 1.07 0.48
C ILE A 77 -7.33 1.51 -0.45
N PRO A 78 -7.70 0.69 -1.45
CA PRO A 78 -8.82 1.00 -2.33
C PRO A 78 -10.15 1.18 -1.61
N LEU A 79 -10.37 0.45 -0.51
CA LEU A 79 -11.62 0.48 0.23
C LEU A 79 -11.40 0.25 1.72
N MET A 80 -11.94 1.15 2.54
CA MET A 80 -12.16 0.93 3.97
C MET A 80 -13.65 0.96 4.26
N ARG A 81 -14.11 -0.01 5.06
CA ARG A 81 -15.46 -0.03 5.61
C ARG A 81 -15.39 0.09 7.11
N VAL A 82 -16.18 0.98 7.67
CA VAL A 82 -16.21 1.24 9.10
C VAL A 82 -17.63 1.17 9.60
N SER A 83 -17.87 0.37 10.63
CA SER A 83 -19.10 0.39 11.42
C SER A 83 -18.80 1.21 12.67
N CYS A 84 -19.56 2.29 12.89
CA CYS A 84 -19.25 3.28 13.94
C CYS A 84 -20.43 3.51 14.88
N ASP A 85 -20.16 4.09 16.05
CA ASP A 85 -21.19 4.57 16.96
C ASP A 85 -21.27 6.09 16.89
N LEU A 86 -22.20 6.59 16.08
CA LEU A 86 -22.38 8.04 15.88
C LEU A 86 -22.69 8.79 17.17
N PRO A 87 -23.54 8.29 18.09
CA PRO A 87 -23.78 8.96 19.37
C PRO A 87 -22.50 9.17 20.19
N SER A 88 -21.61 8.18 20.26
CA SER A 88 -20.32 8.29 20.95
C SER A 88 -19.40 9.29 20.27
N ILE A 89 -19.35 9.28 18.93
CA ILE A 89 -18.54 10.22 18.15
C ILE A 89 -18.98 11.67 18.42
N LEU A 90 -20.30 11.92 18.47
CA LEU A 90 -20.85 13.22 18.82
C LEU A 90 -20.53 13.64 20.26
N LYS A 91 -20.37 12.68 21.18
CA LYS A 91 -19.90 12.89 22.56
C LYS A 91 -18.38 13.04 22.68
N GLY A 92 -17.64 13.07 21.56
CA GLY A 92 -16.18 13.24 21.53
C GLY A 92 -15.38 11.95 21.73
N LYS A 93 -16.02 10.77 21.65
CA LYS A 93 -15.35 9.46 21.67
C LYS A 93 -15.49 8.77 20.32
N ILE A 94 -14.38 8.57 19.61
CA ILE A 94 -14.39 7.83 18.35
C ILE A 94 -14.51 6.34 18.68
N TYR A 95 -15.72 5.81 18.63
CA TYR A 95 -16.00 4.40 18.87
C TYR A 95 -16.40 3.70 17.58
N LEU A 96 -15.57 2.75 17.16
CA LEU A 96 -15.72 1.95 15.95
C LEU A 96 -15.99 0.50 16.36
N LYS A 97 -17.13 -0.05 15.94
CA LYS A 97 -17.49 -1.45 16.19
C LYS A 97 -16.65 -2.38 15.31
N GLU A 98 -16.43 -1.99 14.07
CA GLU A 98 -15.68 -2.78 13.10
C GLU A 98 -14.97 -1.88 12.09
N LEU A 99 -13.74 -2.23 11.75
CA LEU A 99 -12.94 -1.62 10.71
C LEU A 99 -12.39 -2.70 9.77
N VAL A 100 -12.79 -2.66 8.50
CA VAL A 100 -12.26 -3.53 7.45
C VAL A 100 -11.30 -2.73 6.58
N LEU A 101 -10.05 -3.19 6.52
CA LEU A 101 -8.96 -2.60 5.77
C LEU A 101 -8.51 -3.55 4.66
N ASP A 102 -8.82 -3.20 3.41
CA ASP A 102 -8.38 -3.94 2.24
C ASP A 102 -7.15 -3.25 1.64
N LEU A 103 -5.95 -3.54 2.17
CA LEU A 103 -4.69 -3.01 1.64
C LEU A 103 -4.34 -3.74 0.35
N ARG A 104 -4.33 -3.00 -0.76
CA ARG A 104 -3.83 -3.53 -2.03
C ARG A 104 -2.32 -3.69 -1.99
N GLU A 105 -1.63 -2.65 -1.51
CA GLU A 105 -0.18 -2.55 -1.59
C GLU A 105 0.39 -1.80 -0.38
N MET A 106 1.44 -2.37 0.23
CA MET A 106 2.31 -1.69 1.19
C MET A 106 3.67 -1.43 0.53
N GLY A 107 4.05 -0.17 0.40
CA GLY A 107 5.35 0.24 -0.12
C GLY A 107 6.37 0.41 0.98
N LEU A 108 7.43 -0.39 0.94
CA LEU A 108 8.61 -0.25 1.79
C LEU A 108 9.73 0.32 0.95
N VAL A 109 10.23 1.49 1.33
CA VAL A 109 11.30 2.16 0.59
C VAL A 109 12.51 2.27 1.48
N LYS A 110 13.61 1.64 1.08
CA LYS A 110 14.92 1.86 1.68
C LYS A 110 15.66 2.93 0.89
N ASN A 111 16.03 4.03 1.53
CA ASN A 111 16.76 5.12 0.87
C ASN A 111 18.26 4.81 0.72
N LYS A 112 19.02 5.75 0.14
CA LYS A 112 20.48 5.61 -0.05
C LYS A 112 21.26 5.48 1.27
N GLU A 113 20.71 5.97 2.37
CA GLU A 113 21.28 5.86 3.72
C GLU A 113 20.95 4.51 4.40
N GLY A 114 20.20 3.64 3.73
CA GLY A 114 19.77 2.36 4.28
C GLY A 114 18.58 2.42 5.24
N LYS A 115 17.97 3.60 5.44
CA LYS A 115 16.79 3.80 6.30
C LYS A 115 15.50 3.44 5.56
N LEU A 116 14.51 2.89 6.27
CA LEU A 116 13.19 2.60 5.72
C LEU A 116 12.21 3.78 5.91
N ASN A 117 11.31 3.97 4.95
CA ASN A 117 10.26 4.99 5.01
C ASN A 117 9.36 4.85 6.24
N VAL A 118 9.05 3.63 6.64
CA VAL A 118 8.22 3.34 7.83
C VAL A 118 8.90 3.74 9.15
N ASP A 119 10.23 3.77 9.21
CA ASP A 119 10.99 4.19 10.39
C ASP A 119 11.00 5.73 10.56
N SER A 120 10.66 6.45 9.48
CA SER A 120 10.64 7.92 9.46
C SER A 120 9.25 8.51 9.75
N LEU A 121 8.27 7.64 10.04
CA LEU A 121 6.94 8.09 10.45
C LEU A 121 6.98 8.67 11.85
N LYS A 122 6.27 9.78 12.05
CA LYS A 122 6.10 10.45 13.34
C LYS A 122 5.10 9.72 14.23
N ILE A 123 5.20 8.40 14.31
CA ILE A 123 4.41 7.60 15.25
C ILE A 123 5.08 7.80 16.61
N SER A 124 4.69 8.86 17.33
CA SER A 124 5.14 9.09 18.71
C SER A 124 5.10 7.76 19.45
N GLN A 125 6.28 7.31 19.88
CA GLN A 125 6.51 5.94 20.33
C GLN A 125 5.40 5.53 21.30
N ALA A 126 4.88 4.32 21.15
CA ALA A 126 4.07 3.63 22.16
C ALA A 126 4.85 3.34 23.47
N LYS A 127 5.89 4.14 23.76
CA LYS A 127 6.64 4.20 25.01
C LYS A 127 6.11 5.38 25.82
N GLY A 128 5.15 5.09 26.69
CA GLY A 128 5.15 5.52 28.09
C GLY A 128 5.17 7.00 28.51
N GLU A 129 5.41 7.99 27.65
CA GLU A 129 5.41 9.40 28.06
C GLU A 129 4.70 10.30 27.06
N VAL A 130 3.40 10.48 27.30
CA VAL A 130 2.59 11.50 26.64
C VAL A 130 2.99 12.87 27.20
N LYS A 131 3.88 13.59 26.50
CA LYS A 131 3.91 15.05 26.64
C LYS A 131 2.55 15.58 26.20
N LYS A 132 1.79 16.12 27.16
CA LYS A 132 0.52 16.84 26.96
C LYS A 132 0.68 17.93 25.91
N SER A 133 0.28 17.68 24.67
CA SER A 133 -0.09 18.76 23.74
C SER A 133 -0.87 18.23 22.53
N THR A 134 -2.08 17.75 22.77
CA THR A 134 -3.35 18.04 22.06
C THR A 134 -4.40 17.13 22.72
N LYS A 135 -5.63 17.59 22.96
CA LYS A 135 -6.73 16.71 23.39
C LYS A 135 -7.02 15.69 22.26
N GLN A 136 -6.26 14.60 22.20
CA GLN A 136 -6.50 13.53 21.24
C GLN A 136 -7.81 12.85 21.65
N MET A 137 -8.83 12.91 20.79
CA MET A 137 -10.12 12.26 21.06
C MET A 137 -9.89 10.77 21.37
N PRO A 138 -10.46 10.23 22.45
CA PRO A 138 -10.35 8.81 22.76
C PRO A 138 -10.87 7.97 21.59
N ILE A 139 -10.05 7.02 21.14
CA ILE A 139 -10.38 6.08 20.06
C ILE A 139 -10.52 4.68 20.64
N GLN A 140 -11.51 3.94 20.16
CA GLN A 140 -11.67 2.53 20.43
C GLN A 140 -12.21 1.84 19.18
N ILE A 141 -11.58 0.75 18.78
CA ILE A 141 -11.97 -0.11 17.66
C ILE A 141 -12.06 -1.54 18.16
N ASP A 142 -13.26 -2.10 18.20
CA ASP A 142 -13.48 -3.42 18.79
C ASP A 142 -12.95 -4.54 17.89
N LEU A 143 -13.15 -4.41 16.58
CA LEU A 143 -12.72 -5.38 15.58
C LEU A 143 -12.01 -4.70 14.41
N VAL A 144 -10.82 -5.18 14.07
CA VAL A 144 -10.11 -4.80 12.85
C VAL A 144 -9.91 -6.04 11.99
N GLN A 145 -10.47 -6.04 10.79
CA GLN A 145 -10.16 -7.01 9.74
C GLN A 145 -9.12 -6.40 8.80
N LEU A 146 -7.93 -6.98 8.77
CA LEU A 146 -6.80 -6.53 7.97
C LEU A 146 -6.52 -7.54 6.86
N ASN A 147 -6.70 -7.09 5.62
CA ASN A 147 -6.33 -7.82 4.42
C ASN A 147 -5.16 -7.12 3.73
N ILE A 148 -4.09 -7.85 3.42
CA ILE A 148 -2.91 -7.29 2.72
C ILE A 148 -2.67 -8.11 1.46
N GLY A 149 -2.77 -7.46 0.31
CA GLY A 149 -2.50 -8.08 -1.00
C GLY A 149 -1.02 -8.35 -1.18
N ARG A 150 -0.22 -7.28 -1.34
CA ARG A 150 1.22 -7.38 -1.57
C ARG A 150 2.05 -6.32 -0.85
N VAL A 151 3.32 -6.64 -0.68
CA VAL A 151 4.35 -5.72 -0.17
C VAL A 151 5.35 -5.46 -1.29
N VAL A 152 5.60 -4.20 -1.60
CA VAL A 152 6.58 -3.77 -2.62
C VAL A 152 7.74 -3.12 -1.90
N ASN A 153 8.88 -3.81 -1.88
CA ASN A 153 10.11 -3.32 -1.29
C ASN A 153 11.01 -2.71 -2.38
N LYS A 154 11.34 -1.43 -2.28
CA LYS A 154 12.23 -0.71 -3.19
C LYS A 154 13.50 -0.33 -2.44
N ASP A 155 14.62 -0.94 -2.82
CA ASP A 155 15.91 -0.69 -2.19
C ASP A 155 16.79 0.20 -3.06
N TYR A 156 16.98 1.45 -2.63
CA TYR A 156 17.82 2.47 -3.30
C TYR A 156 19.25 2.53 -2.72
N SER A 157 19.64 1.59 -1.84
CA SER A 157 20.99 1.58 -1.25
C SER A 157 22.09 1.12 -2.21
N ALA A 158 21.73 0.38 -3.26
CA ALA A 158 22.65 -0.05 -4.32
C ALA A 158 22.93 1.08 -5.33
N GLN A 159 24.07 1.03 -6.02
CA GLN A 159 24.36 1.95 -7.13
C GLN A 159 23.43 1.66 -8.31
N GLY A 160 22.86 2.72 -8.90
CA GLY A 160 21.90 2.63 -10.01
C GLY A 160 20.46 2.92 -9.57
N GLY A 161 19.49 2.30 -10.26
CA GLY A 161 18.08 2.36 -9.88
C GLY A 161 17.74 1.42 -8.71
N PRO A 162 16.52 1.49 -8.16
CA PRO A 162 16.13 0.67 -7.02
C PRO A 162 16.04 -0.81 -7.39
N VAL A 163 16.55 -1.67 -6.52
CA VAL A 163 16.23 -3.10 -6.56
C VAL A 163 14.83 -3.26 -5.99
N ILE A 164 13.88 -3.68 -6.83
CA ILE A 164 12.48 -3.87 -6.43
C ILE A 164 12.23 -5.35 -6.17
N LYS A 165 11.64 -5.64 -5.00
CA LYS A 165 11.14 -6.97 -4.64
C LYS A 165 9.66 -6.88 -4.32
N VAL A 166 8.86 -7.74 -4.94
CA VAL A 166 7.42 -7.81 -4.71
C VAL A 166 7.08 -9.12 -4.01
N TYR A 167 6.35 -9.01 -2.90
CA TYR A 167 5.91 -10.13 -2.09
C TYR A 167 4.37 -10.16 -2.13
N ASP A 168 3.78 -11.12 -2.83
CA ASP A 168 2.34 -11.36 -2.78
C ASP A 168 2.02 -12.14 -1.50
N VAL A 169 1.62 -11.41 -0.47
CA VAL A 169 1.53 -11.93 0.91
C VAL A 169 0.15 -12.48 1.25
N GLY A 170 -0.92 -11.99 0.61
CA GLY A 170 -2.28 -12.51 0.77
C GLY A 170 -2.79 -12.61 2.22
N VAL A 171 -2.30 -11.74 3.12
CA VAL A 171 -2.60 -11.80 4.55
C VAL A 171 -4.08 -11.51 4.78
N LYS A 172 -4.72 -12.29 5.65
CA LYS A 172 -6.06 -12.03 6.19
C LYS A 172 -6.03 -12.27 7.68
N LYS A 173 -6.20 -11.22 8.48
CA LYS A 173 -6.15 -11.30 9.95
C LYS A 173 -7.19 -10.44 10.62
N THR A 174 -7.55 -10.86 11.83
CA THR A 174 -8.51 -10.14 12.67
C THR A 174 -7.86 -9.79 14.01
N TYR A 175 -8.01 -8.55 14.42
CA TYR A 175 -7.52 -8.02 15.68
C TYR A 175 -8.65 -7.42 16.48
N LYS A 176 -8.50 -7.36 17.81
CA LYS A 176 -9.51 -6.84 18.72
C LYS A 176 -8.94 -5.70 19.56
N ASN A 177 -9.83 -4.81 20.00
CA ASN A 177 -9.55 -3.78 21.01
C ASN A 177 -8.36 -2.87 20.68
N ILE A 178 -8.39 -2.21 19.52
CA ILE A 178 -7.41 -1.19 19.17
C ILE A 178 -7.82 0.15 19.81
N SER A 179 -6.95 0.71 20.63
CA SER A 179 -7.26 1.90 21.47
C SER A 179 -6.65 3.20 20.94
N SER A 180 -5.92 3.15 19.82
CA SER A 180 -5.31 4.35 19.22
C SER A 180 -5.03 4.19 17.73
N ILE A 181 -4.93 5.31 17.01
CA ILE A 181 -4.52 5.35 15.60
C ILE A 181 -3.08 4.84 15.46
N GLN A 182 -2.22 5.19 16.40
CA GLN A 182 -0.81 4.79 16.42
C GLN A 182 -0.68 3.26 16.53
N GLN A 183 -1.48 2.62 17.38
CA GLN A 183 -1.53 1.15 17.47
C GLN A 183 -2.01 0.51 16.17
N LEU A 184 -3.04 1.08 15.51
CA LEU A 184 -3.51 0.61 14.21
C LEU A 184 -2.42 0.69 13.13
N ILE A 185 -1.72 1.84 13.04
CA ILE A 185 -0.63 2.04 12.08
C ILE A 185 0.51 1.06 12.36
N ALA A 186 0.94 0.94 13.61
CA ALA A 186 2.01 0.03 14.00
C ALA A 186 1.68 -1.43 13.65
N LEU A 187 0.42 -1.85 13.84
CA LEU A 187 -0.09 -3.17 13.49
C LEU A 187 -0.03 -3.41 11.97
N ILE A 188 -0.48 -2.46 11.15
CA ILE A 188 -0.43 -2.56 9.69
C ILE A 188 1.03 -2.71 9.20
N ILE A 189 1.93 -1.89 9.72
CA ILE A 189 3.35 -1.93 9.36
C ILE A 189 3.99 -3.26 9.80
N ALA A 190 3.77 -3.67 11.04
CA ALA A 190 4.36 -4.89 11.58
C ALA A 190 3.88 -6.14 10.83
N GLU A 191 2.59 -6.23 10.52
CA GLU A 191 2.05 -7.37 9.78
C GLU A 191 2.60 -7.41 8.34
N SER A 192 2.73 -6.25 7.69
CA SER A 192 3.33 -6.16 6.35
C SER A 192 4.80 -6.58 6.35
N LEU A 193 5.61 -6.11 7.32
CA LEU A 193 7.02 -6.48 7.46
C LEU A 193 7.19 -7.96 7.76
N LYS A 194 6.37 -8.50 8.68
CA LYS A 194 6.36 -9.93 9.04
C LYS A 194 6.06 -10.78 7.81
N ALA A 195 5.02 -10.43 7.06
CA ALA A 195 4.61 -11.19 5.89
C ALA A 195 5.63 -11.11 4.74
N ALA A 196 6.40 -10.03 4.62
CA ALA A 196 7.49 -9.93 3.67
C ALA A 196 8.81 -10.57 4.14
N GLY A 197 8.88 -11.09 5.38
CA GLY A 197 10.11 -11.62 5.97
C GLY A 197 11.22 -10.58 6.16
N ILE A 198 10.88 -9.29 6.17
CA ILE A 198 11.84 -8.17 6.26
C ILE A 198 12.10 -7.89 7.73
N ARG A 199 13.36 -8.03 8.17
CA ARG A 199 13.78 -7.64 9.52
C ARG A 199 13.88 -6.12 9.60
N GLY A 200 13.04 -5.49 10.43
CA GLY A 200 13.06 -4.04 10.70
C GLY A 200 12.94 -3.73 12.20
N LEU A 201 13.40 -2.55 12.62
CA LEU A 201 13.43 -2.12 14.03
C LEU A 201 12.03 -2.11 14.68
N GLY A 202 10.97 -1.88 13.89
CA GLY A 202 9.57 -1.91 14.34
C GLY A 202 9.05 -3.29 14.79
N ILE A 203 9.69 -4.40 14.38
CA ILE A 203 9.24 -5.76 14.72
C ILE A 203 9.35 -6.03 16.23
N TYR A 204 10.38 -5.48 16.88
CA TYR A 204 10.64 -5.73 18.31
C TYR A 204 9.72 -4.94 19.25
N GLY A 205 9.20 -3.78 18.82
CA GLY A 205 8.23 -3.01 19.61
C GLY A 205 6.80 -3.54 19.52
N VAL A 206 6.42 -4.12 18.37
CA VAL A 206 5.05 -4.58 18.11
C VAL A 206 4.82 -6.05 18.47
N SER A 207 5.86 -6.89 18.50
CA SER A 207 5.77 -8.25 19.04
C SER A 207 5.30 -8.26 20.50
N MET A 208 5.67 -7.24 21.29
CA MET A 208 5.13 -7.02 22.64
C MET A 208 3.65 -6.63 22.65
N LEU A 209 3.15 -5.90 21.63
CA LEU A 209 1.75 -5.47 21.55
C LEU A 209 0.79 -6.57 21.09
N THR A 210 1.30 -7.58 20.38
CA THR A 210 0.47 -8.63 19.77
C THR A 210 0.45 -9.93 20.58
N GLY A 211 1.26 -10.05 21.64
CA GLY A 211 1.30 -11.22 22.53
C GLY A 211 1.74 -12.53 21.86
N VAL A 212 2.18 -12.48 20.60
CA VAL A 212 2.55 -13.66 19.82
C VAL A 212 4.04 -13.60 19.52
N ALA A 213 4.79 -14.57 20.05
CA ALA A 213 6.20 -14.76 19.73
C ALA A 213 6.38 -14.84 18.21
N ALA A 214 7.24 -13.97 17.68
CA ALA A 214 7.51 -13.88 16.24
C ALA A 214 8.39 -15.04 15.80
N LEU A 215 7.79 -16.17 15.45
CA LEU A 215 8.45 -17.12 14.56
C LEU A 215 8.40 -16.55 13.13
N PRO A 216 9.53 -16.53 12.39
CA PRO A 216 9.53 -16.18 10.99
C PRO A 216 8.74 -17.26 10.25
N VAL A 217 7.45 -17.02 10.03
CA VAL A 217 6.68 -17.80 9.09
C VAL A 217 7.24 -17.39 7.73
N ALA A 218 8.08 -18.27 7.17
CA ALA A 218 8.43 -18.21 5.76
C ALA A 218 7.12 -18.05 5.01
N ALA A 219 6.85 -16.85 4.50
CA ALA A 219 5.67 -16.58 3.72
C ALA A 219 5.68 -17.59 2.57
N ALA A 220 4.73 -18.52 2.62
CA ALA A 220 4.59 -19.55 1.61
C ALA A 220 4.33 -18.84 0.28
N PHE A 221 5.35 -18.83 -0.56
CA PHE A 221 5.32 -18.29 -1.89
C PHE A 221 4.12 -18.87 -2.65
N THR A 222 3.09 -18.06 -2.88
CA THR A 222 2.07 -18.39 -3.89
C THR A 222 2.51 -17.94 -5.28
N PHE A 223 3.82 -18.05 -5.57
CA PHE A 223 4.29 -18.22 -6.93
C PHE A 223 4.21 -19.72 -7.20
N GLY A 224 3.30 -20.17 -8.05
CA GLY A 224 3.12 -21.60 -8.35
C GLY A 224 4.36 -22.24 -8.97
N GLY A 225 5.34 -22.59 -8.14
CA GLY A 225 6.56 -23.36 -8.47
C GLY A 225 7.48 -22.77 -9.54
N LYS A 226 7.31 -21.49 -9.92
CA LYS A 226 7.99 -20.89 -11.08
C LYS A 226 9.01 -19.84 -10.63
N ASP A 227 10.22 -19.94 -11.16
CA ASP A 227 11.34 -19.02 -10.97
C ASP A 227 11.21 -17.72 -11.80
N TYR A 228 9.99 -17.41 -12.23
CA TYR A 228 9.66 -16.31 -13.13
C TYR A 228 8.31 -15.68 -12.82
N ALA A 229 8.18 -14.39 -13.14
CA ALA A 229 6.92 -13.67 -13.24
C ALA A 229 6.49 -13.60 -14.71
N GLN A 230 5.20 -13.81 -14.99
CA GLN A 230 4.67 -13.79 -16.35
C GLN A 230 3.33 -13.07 -16.40
N GLN A 231 3.14 -12.23 -17.42
CA GLN A 231 1.89 -11.51 -17.66
C GLN A 231 1.69 -11.24 -19.15
N ASP A 232 0.44 -11.34 -19.59
CA ASP A 232 0.03 -11.02 -20.95
C ASP A 232 -0.45 -9.57 -20.99
N TYR A 233 0.04 -8.79 -21.95
CA TYR A 233 -0.31 -7.38 -22.12
C TYR A 233 -0.95 -7.16 -23.49
N SER A 234 -1.98 -6.33 -23.55
CA SER A 234 -2.64 -5.90 -24.79
C SER A 234 -1.85 -4.80 -25.49
N ILE A 235 -0.58 -5.05 -25.80
CA ILE A 235 0.34 -4.13 -26.49
C ILE A 235 1.12 -4.85 -27.60
N SER A 236 1.67 -4.07 -28.52
CA SER A 236 2.55 -4.60 -29.58
C SER A 236 3.88 -5.11 -29.02
N TRP A 237 4.49 -6.03 -29.77
CA TRP A 237 5.81 -6.60 -29.46
C TRP A 237 6.88 -5.52 -29.30
N ASP A 238 6.94 -4.56 -30.22
CA ASP A 238 7.96 -3.49 -30.18
C ASP A 238 7.83 -2.62 -28.94
N ARG A 239 6.59 -2.22 -28.59
CA ARG A 239 6.36 -1.44 -27.37
C ARG A 239 6.74 -2.23 -26.12
N ALA A 240 6.40 -3.52 -26.06
CA ALA A 240 6.78 -4.37 -24.94
C ALA A 240 8.31 -4.48 -24.83
N TYR A 241 9.02 -4.62 -25.95
CA TYR A 241 10.48 -4.71 -26.00
C TYR A 241 11.15 -3.42 -25.55
N ASP A 242 10.74 -2.29 -26.11
CA ASP A 242 11.36 -0.99 -25.82
C ASP A 242 11.14 -0.60 -24.35
N VAL A 243 9.95 -0.87 -23.80
CA VAL A 243 9.65 -0.66 -22.38
C VAL A 243 10.46 -1.61 -21.49
N GLY A 244 10.52 -2.90 -21.83
CA GLY A 244 11.33 -3.89 -21.11
C GLY A 244 12.81 -3.51 -21.06
N LEU A 245 13.36 -3.10 -22.20
CA LEU A 245 14.74 -2.63 -22.31
C LEU A 245 14.99 -1.39 -21.44
N ALA A 246 14.08 -0.40 -21.50
CA ALA A 246 14.18 0.81 -20.70
C ALA A 246 14.14 0.49 -19.20
N VAL A 247 13.25 -0.39 -18.75
CA VAL A 247 13.18 -0.82 -17.35
C VAL A 247 14.48 -1.51 -16.91
N LEU A 248 15.04 -2.40 -17.72
CA LEU A 248 16.27 -3.11 -17.37
C LEU A 248 17.49 -2.16 -17.36
N LYS A 249 17.59 -1.22 -18.30
CA LYS A 249 18.62 -0.18 -18.31
C LYS A 249 18.57 0.71 -17.06
N GLU A 250 17.38 1.03 -16.58
CA GLU A 250 17.21 1.79 -15.33
C GLU A 250 17.44 0.96 -14.06
N SER A 251 17.28 -0.37 -14.14
CA SER A 251 17.39 -1.25 -12.96
C SER A 251 18.80 -1.78 -12.76
N GLY A 252 19.64 -1.80 -13.78
CA GLY A 252 20.99 -2.33 -13.68
C GLY A 252 21.77 -2.33 -15.00
N ARG A 253 22.76 -3.20 -15.11
CA ARG A 253 23.66 -3.27 -16.27
C ARG A 253 23.17 -4.30 -17.28
N ILE A 254 22.92 -3.87 -18.51
CA ILE A 254 22.59 -4.78 -19.62
C ILE A 254 23.78 -5.68 -19.92
N GLY A 255 23.51 -6.98 -20.06
CA GLY A 255 24.49 -7.99 -20.48
C GLY A 255 24.32 -8.37 -21.96
N ASN A 256 23.11 -8.74 -22.37
CA ASN A 256 22.80 -9.10 -23.75
C ASN A 256 21.40 -8.60 -24.13
N GLU A 257 21.22 -8.20 -25.39
CA GLU A 257 19.92 -7.81 -25.94
C GLU A 257 19.75 -8.36 -27.35
N ASN A 258 18.58 -8.93 -27.65
CA ASN A 258 18.25 -9.43 -28.97
C ASN A 258 16.78 -9.14 -29.27
N LYS A 259 16.52 -8.12 -30.09
CA LYS A 259 15.17 -7.68 -30.46
C LYS A 259 14.42 -8.71 -31.32
N ALA A 260 15.14 -9.47 -32.15
CA ALA A 260 14.55 -10.50 -33.00
C ALA A 260 13.98 -11.67 -32.18
N THR A 261 14.68 -12.08 -31.13
CA THR A 261 14.20 -13.15 -30.22
C THR A 261 13.39 -12.62 -29.03
N GLY A 262 13.40 -11.30 -28.81
CA GLY A 262 12.70 -10.65 -27.71
C GLY A 262 13.32 -10.94 -26.34
N VAL A 263 14.62 -11.24 -26.31
CA VAL A 263 15.35 -11.62 -25.09
C VAL A 263 16.29 -10.50 -24.67
N ILE A 264 16.24 -10.14 -23.39
CA ILE A 264 17.16 -9.16 -22.78
C ILE A 264 17.65 -9.75 -21.45
N SER A 265 18.95 -9.71 -21.23
CA SER A 265 19.60 -10.15 -20.00
C SER A 265 20.30 -8.97 -19.33
N ALA A 266 20.15 -8.85 -18.01
CA ALA A 266 20.76 -7.78 -17.23
C ALA A 266 21.18 -8.25 -15.84
N ASP A 267 22.20 -7.62 -15.26
CA ASP A 267 22.50 -7.71 -13.83
C ASP A 267 21.76 -6.59 -13.09
N VAL A 268 20.87 -6.96 -12.17
CA VAL A 268 20.07 -6.04 -11.35
C VAL A 268 20.44 -6.26 -9.88
N GLY A 269 21.35 -5.43 -9.36
CA GLY A 269 21.80 -5.52 -7.97
C GLY A 269 22.49 -6.86 -7.63
N GLY A 270 23.28 -7.41 -8.55
CA GLY A 270 23.94 -8.70 -8.39
C GLY A 270 23.02 -9.91 -8.57
N VAL A 271 21.88 -9.72 -9.23
CA VAL A 271 20.93 -10.78 -9.62
C VAL A 271 20.82 -10.78 -11.14
N GLN A 272 21.05 -11.94 -11.75
CA GLN A 272 20.90 -12.12 -13.19
C GLN A 272 19.41 -12.19 -13.53
N VAL A 273 18.93 -11.21 -14.29
CA VAL A 273 17.56 -11.11 -14.76
C VAL A 273 17.51 -11.42 -16.25
N THR A 274 16.52 -12.22 -16.66
CA THR A 274 16.20 -12.47 -18.08
C THR A 274 14.77 -12.07 -18.35
N PHE A 275 14.60 -11.12 -19.26
CA PHE A 275 13.33 -10.71 -19.84
C PHE A 275 13.15 -11.40 -21.18
N LYS A 276 11.98 -11.98 -21.41
CA LYS A 276 11.62 -12.68 -22.65
C LYS A 276 10.22 -12.28 -23.09
N LEU A 277 10.08 -12.03 -24.39
CA LEU A 277 8.80 -11.79 -25.03
C LEU A 277 8.33 -13.03 -25.81
N GLN A 278 7.00 -13.19 -25.87
CA GLN A 278 6.33 -14.11 -26.77
C GLN A 278 5.15 -13.38 -27.43
N LYS A 279 5.13 -13.32 -28.76
CA LYS A 279 4.05 -12.70 -29.53
C LYS A 279 2.83 -13.63 -29.47
N ILE A 280 1.72 -13.13 -28.95
CA ILE A 280 0.43 -13.84 -28.96
C ILE A 280 -0.36 -13.43 -30.21
N SER A 281 -0.43 -12.12 -30.45
CA SER A 281 -1.04 -11.53 -31.65
C SER A 281 -0.32 -10.23 -32.01
N ASN A 282 -0.79 -9.48 -33.01
CA ASN A 282 -0.18 -8.20 -33.37
C ASN A 282 -0.25 -7.15 -32.24
N ASN A 283 -1.30 -7.21 -31.41
CA ASN A 283 -1.52 -6.27 -30.29
C ASN A 283 -1.56 -6.99 -28.94
N SER A 284 -0.98 -8.19 -28.85
CA SER A 284 -0.89 -8.92 -27.59
C SER A 284 0.45 -9.60 -27.47
N THR A 285 1.14 -9.33 -26.36
CA THR A 285 2.48 -9.82 -26.09
C THR A 285 2.54 -10.36 -24.66
N ARG A 286 3.05 -11.58 -24.52
CA ARG A 286 3.40 -12.19 -23.25
C ARG A 286 4.79 -11.75 -22.85
N VAL A 287 4.91 -11.26 -21.62
CA VAL A 287 6.18 -10.93 -21.00
C VAL A 287 6.47 -11.96 -19.93
N THR A 288 7.67 -12.52 -19.95
CA THR A 288 8.20 -13.40 -18.91
C THR A 288 9.50 -12.79 -18.37
N VAL A 289 9.61 -12.68 -17.05
CA VAL A 289 10.82 -12.24 -16.37
C VAL A 289 11.26 -13.33 -15.42
N SER A 290 12.49 -13.84 -15.55
CA SER A 290 13.12 -14.71 -14.57
C SER A 290 14.28 -14.02 -13.91
N ALA A 291 14.58 -14.39 -12.66
CA ALA A 291 15.68 -13.81 -11.92
C ALA A 291 16.37 -14.89 -11.08
N ARG A 292 17.71 -14.92 -11.13
CA ARG A 292 18.53 -15.89 -10.40
C ARG A 292 19.76 -15.22 -9.82
N LYS A 293 20.12 -15.61 -8.59
CA LYS A 293 21.41 -15.29 -7.99
C LYS A 293 22.22 -16.57 -7.93
N PHE A 294 23.28 -16.67 -8.74
CA PHE A 294 23.93 -17.93 -9.05
C PHE A 294 22.91 -18.96 -9.60
N ILE A 295 22.69 -20.07 -8.90
CA ILE A 295 21.71 -21.09 -9.25
C ILE A 295 20.36 -20.92 -8.55
N LEU A 296 20.25 -20.01 -7.58
CA LEU A 296 19.07 -19.87 -6.74
C LEU A 296 18.04 -18.93 -7.41
N PRO A 297 16.79 -19.37 -7.60
CA PRO A 297 15.70 -18.50 -8.02
C PRO A 297 15.51 -17.27 -7.11
N GLN A 298 15.12 -16.15 -7.70
CA GLN A 298 14.78 -14.89 -7.01
C GLN A 298 13.43 -14.37 -7.54
N PRO A 299 12.32 -15.11 -7.32
CA PRO A 299 11.02 -14.78 -7.91
C PRO A 299 10.51 -13.39 -7.52
N GLU A 300 10.91 -12.86 -6.37
CA GLU A 300 10.52 -11.53 -5.88
C GLU A 300 11.18 -10.41 -6.69
N VAL A 301 12.42 -10.63 -7.16
CA VAL A 301 13.15 -9.71 -8.05
C VAL A 301 12.53 -9.75 -9.45
N ALA A 302 12.20 -10.96 -9.94
CA ALA A 302 11.49 -11.13 -11.20
C ALA A 302 10.13 -10.41 -11.17
N ALA A 303 9.36 -10.59 -10.10
CA ALA A 303 8.10 -9.90 -9.87
C ALA A 303 8.28 -8.38 -9.75
N GLY A 304 9.38 -7.90 -9.13
CA GLY A 304 9.71 -6.48 -9.07
C GLY A 304 10.01 -5.85 -10.41
N VAL A 305 10.76 -6.53 -11.28
CA VAL A 305 10.99 -6.07 -12.66
C VAL A 305 9.68 -6.08 -13.46
N MET A 306 8.87 -7.14 -13.33
CA MET A 306 7.53 -7.21 -13.95
C MET A 306 6.63 -6.07 -13.50
N TYR A 307 6.65 -5.73 -12.19
CA TYR A 307 5.93 -4.61 -11.63
C TYR A 307 6.33 -3.29 -12.28
N ARG A 308 7.64 -3.02 -12.45
CA ARG A 308 8.10 -1.80 -13.14
C ARG A 308 7.64 -1.73 -14.59
N ILE A 309 7.66 -2.86 -15.29
CA ILE A 309 7.15 -2.95 -16.67
C ILE A 309 5.65 -2.61 -16.69
N SER A 310 4.86 -3.23 -15.82
CA SER A 310 3.44 -2.92 -15.66
C SER A 310 3.18 -1.43 -15.40
N GLU A 311 3.95 -0.79 -14.52
CA GLU A 311 3.81 0.63 -14.22
C GLU A 311 4.12 1.53 -15.43
N LYS A 312 5.14 1.21 -16.23
CA LYS A 312 5.49 1.97 -17.44
C LYS A 312 4.54 1.74 -18.61
N LEU A 313 3.73 0.68 -18.56
CA LEU A 313 2.78 0.34 -19.61
C LEU A 313 1.39 0.94 -19.40
N LYS A 314 1.08 1.39 -18.18
CA LYS A 314 -0.14 2.16 -17.87
C LYS A 314 -0.09 3.54 -18.49
#